data_AF-A0A3M0CW32-F1
#
_entry.id   AF-A0A3M0CW32-F1
#
_cell.length_a   1.000
_cell.length_b   1.000
_cell.length_c   1.000
_cell.angle_alpha   90.00
_cell.angle_beta   90.00
_cell.angle_gamma   90.00
#
_symmetry.space_group_name_H-M   'P 1'
#
loop_
_entity.id
_entity.type
_entity.pdbx_description
1 polymer ?
#
loop_
_entity_poly.entity_id
_entity_poly.type
_entity_poly.pdbx_seq_one_letter_code
_entity_poly.pdbx_strand_id
1 'polypeptide(L)'
;MSEESVQSPGAWIAGSLRDAWRTMRSIYYANSLSWRFLKSGALVFFGFFLWSASNLLLSYQPAWTWLHYTMSYGFLLILYGPVHHFLVIPLAIRWRRGGSDTQARIGRRLPTAGLALFLVAVVVLGTAPTAPVVFDFQSSLEGTSADINPDLLCTQSTSDGETVIHCHLTESDGIDHVVVMSGGERITVDRQPPFDFDIRENQLTSVTGQKQFQVILKDADGNTIRRYTRTLSMVPEG
;
A
#
# COMPACT_ATOMS: atom_id res chain seq x y z
N MET A 1 -5.37 45.96 -49.09
CA MET A 1 -5.44 44.61 -49.64
C MET A 1 -4.42 43.80 -48.86
N SER A 2 -4.86 43.13 -47.81
CA SER A 2 -3.97 42.45 -46.87
C SER A 2 -3.62 41.08 -47.46
N GLU A 3 -2.34 40.82 -47.71
CA GLU A 3 -1.87 39.50 -48.11
C GLU A 3 -2.24 38.49 -47.03
N GLU A 4 -3.19 37.60 -47.33
CA GLU A 4 -3.42 36.40 -46.53
C GLU A 4 -2.19 35.50 -46.64
N SER A 5 -1.29 35.60 -45.66
CA SER A 5 -0.20 34.65 -45.53
C SER A 5 -0.79 33.28 -45.22
N VAL A 6 -0.90 32.43 -46.24
CA VAL A 6 -1.34 31.03 -46.08
C VAL A 6 -0.29 30.31 -45.22
N GLN A 7 -0.60 30.12 -43.94
CA GLN A 7 0.27 29.37 -43.04
C GLN A 7 0.32 27.91 -43.49
N SER A 8 1.53 27.35 -43.57
CA SER A 8 1.67 25.92 -43.85
C SER A 8 0.93 25.10 -42.78
N PRO A 9 0.27 23.97 -43.14
CA PRO A 9 -0.45 23.14 -42.18
C PRO A 9 0.40 22.72 -40.97
N GLY A 10 1.71 22.51 -41.17
CA GLY A 10 2.65 22.21 -40.10
C GLY A 10 2.87 23.38 -39.13
N ALA A 11 2.92 24.62 -39.63
CA ALA A 11 3.03 25.82 -38.78
C ALA A 11 1.76 26.04 -37.95
N TRP A 12 0.59 25.74 -38.51
CA TRP A 12 -0.69 25.79 -37.80
C TRP A 12 -0.75 24.74 -36.67
N ILE A 13 -0.44 23.47 -36.96
CA ILE A 13 -0.40 22.39 -35.94
C ILE A 13 0.60 22.72 -34.83
N ALA A 14 1.81 23.15 -35.18
CA ALA A 14 2.83 23.52 -34.20
C ALA A 14 2.40 24.72 -33.33
N GLY A 15 1.69 25.70 -33.93
CA GLY A 15 1.07 26.81 -33.23
C GLY A 15 0.02 26.34 -32.23
N SER A 16 -0.93 25.51 -32.68
CA SER A 16 -2.01 24.97 -31.84
C SER A 16 -1.48 24.13 -30.68
N LEU A 17 -0.48 23.27 -30.90
CA LEU A 17 0.16 22.49 -29.83
C LEU A 17 0.85 23.39 -28.80
N ARG A 18 1.52 24.46 -29.26
CA ARG A 18 2.19 25.41 -28.38
C ARG A 18 1.19 26.21 -27.55
N ASP A 19 0.08 26.62 -28.14
CA ASP A 19 -0.97 27.37 -27.44
C ASP A 19 -1.75 26.48 -26.47
N ALA A 20 -2.05 25.24 -26.86
CA ALA A 20 -2.60 24.23 -25.97
C ALA A 20 -1.67 23.96 -24.77
N TRP A 21 -0.36 23.83 -25.02
CA TRP A 21 0.63 23.66 -23.96
C TRP A 21 0.70 24.87 -23.02
N ARG A 22 0.71 26.10 -23.54
CA ARG A 22 0.67 27.32 -22.71
C ARG A 22 -0.61 27.39 -21.87
N THR A 23 -1.74 26.98 -22.43
CA THR A 23 -3.05 26.96 -21.76
C THR A 23 -3.09 25.91 -20.66
N MET A 24 -2.62 24.69 -20.94
CA MET A 24 -2.48 23.64 -19.94
C MET A 24 -1.55 24.09 -18.81
N ARG A 25 -0.44 24.75 -19.15
CA ARG A 25 0.52 25.29 -18.19
C ARG A 25 -0.08 26.41 -17.34
N SER A 26 -0.89 27.31 -17.91
CA SER A 26 -1.54 28.39 -17.15
C SER A 26 -2.57 27.83 -16.16
N ILE A 27 -3.35 26.84 -16.58
CA ILE A 27 -4.28 26.10 -15.71
C ILE A 27 -3.49 25.37 -14.61
N TYR A 28 -2.43 24.65 -14.97
CA TYR A 28 -1.59 23.95 -14.01
C TYR A 28 -0.94 24.89 -12.99
N TYR A 29 -0.55 26.11 -13.36
CA TYR A 29 0.03 27.08 -12.42
C TYR A 29 -0.99 28.03 -11.78
N ALA A 30 -2.28 27.89 -12.09
CA ALA A 30 -3.31 28.60 -11.35
C ALA A 30 -3.20 28.26 -9.85
N ASN A 31 -3.47 29.24 -9.00
CA ASN A 31 -3.32 29.13 -7.54
C ASN A 31 -4.55 29.65 -6.79
N SER A 32 -5.72 29.62 -7.43
CA SER A 32 -6.98 29.93 -6.76
C SER A 32 -7.31 28.88 -5.69
N LEU A 33 -8.15 29.25 -4.72
CA LEU A 33 -8.52 28.35 -3.62
C LEU A 33 -9.22 27.08 -4.13
N SER A 34 -10.23 27.22 -4.99
CA SER A 34 -10.95 26.09 -5.58
C SER A 34 -10.04 25.13 -6.35
N TRP A 35 -9.02 25.67 -7.03
CA TRP A 35 -8.07 24.86 -7.78
C TRP A 35 -7.07 24.13 -6.88
N ARG A 36 -6.68 24.73 -5.74
CA ARG A 36 -5.90 24.04 -4.69
C ARG A 36 -6.68 22.89 -4.08
N PHE A 37 -7.99 23.07 -3.84
CA PHE A 37 -8.88 21.99 -3.42
C PHE A 37 -8.93 20.87 -4.46
N LEU A 38 -9.16 21.20 -5.74
CA LEU A 38 -9.24 20.20 -6.80
C LEU A 38 -7.94 19.38 -6.92
N LYS A 39 -6.77 20.05 -6.98
CA LYS A 39 -5.47 19.35 -7.03
C LYS A 39 -5.24 18.47 -5.82
N SER A 40 -5.51 19.00 -4.63
CA SER A 40 -5.30 18.24 -3.39
C SER A 40 -6.23 17.04 -3.32
N GLY A 41 -7.52 17.22 -3.64
CA GLY A 41 -8.49 16.14 -3.69
C GLY A 41 -8.13 15.07 -4.72
N ALA A 42 -7.69 15.48 -5.92
CA ALA A 42 -7.21 14.54 -6.94
C ALA A 42 -5.98 13.74 -6.47
N LEU A 43 -5.03 14.38 -5.79
CA LEU A 43 -3.85 13.69 -5.24
C LEU A 43 -4.19 12.78 -4.06
N VAL A 44 -5.15 13.17 -3.20
CA VAL A 44 -5.67 12.31 -2.13
C VAL A 44 -6.33 11.08 -2.73
N PHE A 45 -7.22 11.26 -3.70
CA PHE A 45 -7.90 10.16 -4.38
C PHE A 45 -6.91 9.24 -5.07
N PHE A 46 -6.01 9.80 -5.89
CA PHE A 46 -4.98 9.03 -6.57
C PHE A 46 -4.05 8.29 -5.59
N GLY A 47 -3.61 8.97 -4.52
CA GLY A 47 -2.78 8.38 -3.48
C GLY A 47 -3.48 7.22 -2.76
N PHE A 48 -4.75 7.40 -2.40
CA PHE A 48 -5.58 6.36 -1.80
C PHE A 48 -5.70 5.13 -2.70
N PHE A 49 -5.98 5.32 -3.98
CA PHE A 49 -6.10 4.20 -4.93
C PHE A 49 -4.78 3.47 -5.15
N LEU A 50 -3.66 4.19 -5.29
CA LEU A 50 -2.34 3.55 -5.39
C LEU A 50 -2.01 2.74 -4.14
N TRP A 51 -2.31 3.30 -2.98
CA TRP A 51 -2.07 2.65 -1.70
C TRP A 51 -2.94 1.40 -1.52
N SER A 52 -4.26 1.51 -1.71
CA SER A 52 -5.19 0.40 -1.52
C SER A 52 -5.02 -0.69 -2.56
N ALA A 53 -4.87 -0.34 -3.84
CA ALA A 53 -4.65 -1.31 -4.91
C ALA A 53 -3.32 -2.06 -4.73
N SER A 54 -2.25 -1.38 -4.30
CA SER A 54 -0.97 -2.05 -4.06
C SER A 54 -1.06 -3.04 -2.89
N ASN A 55 -1.74 -2.67 -1.80
CA ASN A 55 -2.00 -3.57 -0.69
C ASN A 55 -2.84 -4.78 -1.12
N LEU A 56 -3.92 -4.55 -1.90
CA LEU A 56 -4.74 -5.62 -2.44
C LEU A 56 -3.92 -6.58 -3.31
N LEU A 57 -3.10 -6.06 -4.23
CA LEU A 57 -2.26 -6.88 -5.10
C LEU A 57 -1.19 -7.66 -4.32
N LEU A 58 -0.56 -7.03 -3.33
CA LEU A 58 0.40 -7.69 -2.43
C LEU A 58 -0.26 -8.79 -1.59
N SER A 59 -1.55 -8.68 -1.27
CA SER A 59 -2.29 -9.76 -0.60
C SER A 59 -2.42 -11.02 -1.46
N TYR A 60 -2.52 -10.87 -2.79
CA TYR A 60 -2.60 -11.99 -3.74
C TYR A 60 -1.21 -12.50 -4.14
N GLN A 61 -0.24 -11.60 -4.33
CA GLN A 61 1.10 -11.91 -4.80
C GLN A 61 2.16 -11.21 -3.92
N PRO A 62 2.49 -11.78 -2.75
CA PRO A 62 3.43 -11.16 -1.80
C PRO A 62 4.85 -11.00 -2.36
N ALA A 63 5.22 -11.79 -3.37
CA ALA A 63 6.53 -11.72 -4.01
C ALA A 63 6.73 -10.45 -4.86
N TRP A 64 5.67 -9.70 -5.20
CA TRP A 64 5.76 -8.46 -5.97
C TRP A 64 6.19 -7.27 -5.12
N THR A 65 7.34 -7.39 -4.46
CA THR A 65 7.86 -6.42 -3.50
C THR A 65 8.09 -5.02 -4.07
N TRP A 66 8.21 -4.87 -5.40
CA TRP A 66 8.24 -3.58 -6.06
C TRP A 66 6.97 -2.74 -5.82
N LEU A 67 5.83 -3.38 -5.51
CA LEU A 67 4.59 -2.71 -5.13
C LEU A 67 4.70 -1.96 -3.80
N HIS A 68 5.68 -2.27 -2.94
CA HIS A 68 5.90 -1.49 -1.71
C HIS A 68 6.24 -0.02 -2.00
N TYR A 69 6.90 0.27 -3.13
CA TYR A 69 7.19 1.64 -3.54
C TYR A 69 5.94 2.37 -4.00
N THR A 70 5.07 1.70 -4.79
CA THR A 70 3.79 2.27 -5.23
C THR A 70 2.85 2.49 -4.05
N MET A 71 2.78 1.52 -3.13
CA MET A 71 2.05 1.59 -1.89
C MET A 71 2.50 2.78 -1.03
N SER A 72 3.81 2.90 -0.81
CA SER A 72 4.40 3.98 -0.01
C SER A 72 4.20 5.36 -0.63
N TYR A 73 4.35 5.44 -1.97
CA TYR A 73 4.04 6.64 -2.73
C TYR A 73 2.58 7.06 -2.53
N GLY A 74 1.64 6.12 -2.70
CA GLY A 74 0.22 6.37 -2.51
C GLY A 74 -0.10 6.88 -1.11
N PHE A 75 0.40 6.19 -0.08
CA PHE A 75 0.18 6.52 1.33
C PHE A 75 0.66 7.93 1.66
N LEU A 76 1.91 8.25 1.31
CA LEU A 76 2.49 9.57 1.59
C LEU A 76 1.79 10.67 0.79
N LEU A 77 1.32 10.38 -0.43
CA LEU A 77 0.68 11.36 -1.29
C LEU A 77 -0.64 11.89 -0.71
N ILE A 78 -1.37 11.06 0.05
CA ILE A 78 -2.61 11.44 0.75
C ILE A 78 -2.38 12.65 1.66
N LEU A 79 -1.25 12.70 2.38
CA LEU A 79 -0.91 13.81 3.27
C LEU A 79 -0.08 14.89 2.56
N TYR A 80 0.90 14.47 1.76
CA TYR A 80 1.81 15.39 1.08
C TYR A 80 1.07 16.29 0.08
N GLY A 81 0.13 15.75 -0.71
CA GLY A 81 -0.61 16.51 -1.72
C GLY A 81 -1.32 17.75 -1.14
N PRO A 82 -2.18 17.59 -0.14
CA PRO A 82 -2.81 18.70 0.57
C PRO A 82 -1.81 19.66 1.22
N VAL A 83 -0.82 19.16 1.98
CA VAL A 83 0.18 20.02 2.64
C VAL A 83 0.94 20.85 1.60
N HIS A 84 1.33 20.24 0.49
CA HIS A 84 2.08 20.93 -0.56
C HIS A 84 1.26 22.05 -1.20
N HIS A 85 0.00 21.79 -1.57
CA HIS A 85 -0.84 22.75 -2.28
C HIS A 85 -1.49 23.79 -1.35
N PHE A 86 -1.77 23.43 -0.10
CA PHE A 86 -2.38 24.35 0.86
C PHE A 86 -1.37 25.16 1.66
N LEU A 87 -0.18 24.64 1.94
CA LEU A 87 0.79 25.31 2.81
C LEU A 87 2.05 25.70 2.04
N VAL A 88 2.71 24.73 1.40
CA VAL A 88 4.04 24.92 0.81
C VAL A 88 4.01 25.90 -0.37
N ILE A 89 3.14 25.69 -1.36
CA ILE A 89 3.06 26.55 -2.56
C ILE A 89 2.68 28.00 -2.21
N PRO A 90 1.61 28.27 -1.45
CA PRO A 90 1.26 29.65 -1.09
C PRO A 90 2.35 30.35 -0.29
N LEU A 91 2.99 29.63 0.64
CA LEU A 91 4.10 30.17 1.43
C LEU A 91 5.30 30.50 0.54
N ALA A 92 5.67 29.60 -0.37
CA ALA A 92 6.73 29.81 -1.35
C ALA A 92 6.46 31.01 -2.25
N ILE A 93 5.22 31.18 -2.74
CA ILE A 93 4.82 32.34 -3.55
C ILE A 93 4.92 33.63 -2.74
N ARG A 94 4.42 33.63 -1.48
CA ARG A 94 4.47 34.78 -0.58
C ARG A 94 5.91 35.23 -0.32
N TRP A 95 6.80 34.31 0.04
CA TRP A 95 8.21 34.60 0.29
C TRP A 95 8.98 35.02 -0.95
N ARG A 96 8.59 34.54 -2.14
CA ARG A 96 9.17 35.00 -3.40
C ARG A 96 8.77 36.42 -3.79
N ARG A 97 7.58 36.90 -3.38
CA ARG A 97 7.01 38.19 -3.82
C ARG A 97 7.25 39.34 -2.86
N GLY A 98 7.36 39.08 -1.55
CA GLY A 98 7.41 40.14 -0.54
C GLY A 98 8.46 39.95 0.55
N GLY A 99 9.43 39.06 0.35
CA GLY A 99 10.45 38.76 1.35
C GLY A 99 11.79 39.46 1.10
N SER A 100 12.65 39.44 2.12
CA SER A 100 14.07 39.78 1.96
C SER A 100 14.77 38.84 0.97
N ASP A 101 15.96 39.22 0.50
CA ASP A 101 16.71 38.46 -0.50
C ASP A 101 16.92 36.97 -0.09
N THR A 102 17.10 36.73 1.21
CA THR A 102 17.18 35.39 1.81
C THR A 102 15.85 34.63 1.75
N GLN A 103 14.73 35.28 2.08
CA GLN A 103 13.40 34.67 2.01
C GLN A 103 13.01 34.33 0.57
N ALA A 104 13.38 35.18 -0.40
CA ALA A 104 13.16 34.91 -1.81
C ALA A 104 13.95 33.68 -2.29
N ARG A 105 15.20 33.49 -1.83
CA ARG A 105 16.00 32.28 -2.13
C ARG A 105 15.36 31.02 -1.53
N ILE A 106 14.91 31.07 -0.28
CA ILE A 106 14.23 29.96 0.39
C ILE A 106 12.93 29.61 -0.34
N GLY A 107 12.09 30.60 -0.65
CA GLY A 107 10.82 30.39 -1.36
C GLY A 107 10.98 29.78 -2.76
N ARG A 108 12.14 29.94 -3.42
CA ARG A 108 12.45 29.26 -4.69
C ARG A 108 12.80 27.79 -4.51
N ARG A 109 13.44 27.42 -3.40
CA ARG A 109 13.90 26.04 -3.13
C ARG A 109 12.88 25.21 -2.35
N LEU A 110 11.98 25.83 -1.59
CA LEU A 110 11.03 25.15 -0.70
C LEU A 110 10.19 24.07 -1.40
N PRO A 111 9.57 24.31 -2.59
CA PRO A 111 8.79 23.28 -3.25
C PRO A 111 9.64 22.09 -3.72
N THR A 112 10.83 22.37 -4.27
CA THR A 112 11.76 21.33 -4.76
C THR A 112 12.35 20.51 -3.62
N ALA A 113 12.73 21.17 -2.51
CA ALA A 113 13.22 20.48 -1.31
C ALA A 113 12.12 19.60 -0.70
N GLY A 114 10.88 20.09 -0.65
CA GLY A 114 9.73 19.29 -0.21
C GLY A 114 9.49 18.07 -1.11
N LEU A 115 9.61 18.21 -2.43
CA LEU A 115 9.51 17.09 -3.36
C LEU A 115 10.65 16.08 -3.17
N ALA A 116 11.89 16.54 -3.02
CA ALA A 116 13.04 15.67 -2.78
C ALA A 116 12.85 14.87 -1.48
N LEU A 117 12.42 15.53 -0.40
CA LEU A 117 12.13 14.87 0.88
C LEU A 117 11.00 13.84 0.74
N PHE A 118 9.94 14.17 0.01
CA PHE A 118 8.85 13.22 -0.29
C PHE A 118 9.38 11.98 -1.01
N LEU A 119 10.19 12.14 -2.06
CA LEU A 119 10.74 11.01 -2.80
C LEU A 119 11.70 10.16 -1.95
N VAL A 120 12.53 10.80 -1.12
CA VAL A 120 13.40 10.09 -0.16
C VAL A 120 12.55 9.28 0.81
N ALA A 121 11.47 9.85 1.36
CA ALA A 121 10.56 9.15 2.24
C ALA A 121 9.89 7.95 1.54
N VAL A 122 9.49 8.09 0.27
CA VAL A 122 8.96 6.96 -0.53
C VAL A 122 9.98 5.83 -0.66
N VAL A 123 11.25 6.14 -0.93
CA VAL A 123 12.31 5.12 -1.05
C VAL A 123 12.55 4.42 0.30
N VAL A 124 12.64 5.18 1.39
CA VAL A 124 12.84 4.62 2.74
C VAL A 124 11.68 3.70 3.12
N LEU A 125 10.44 4.18 2.98
CA LEU A 125 9.24 3.45 3.37
C LEU A 125 8.96 2.27 2.43
N GLY A 126 9.27 2.39 1.14
CA GLY A 126 9.17 1.28 0.18
C GLY A 126 10.19 0.18 0.42
N THR A 127 11.37 0.52 0.96
CA THR A 127 12.42 -0.45 1.31
C THR A 127 12.13 -1.14 2.64
N ALA A 128 11.53 -0.43 3.60
CA ALA A 128 11.15 -0.95 4.91
C ALA A 128 9.73 -0.46 5.30
N PRO A 129 8.66 -1.09 4.76
CA PRO A 129 7.30 -0.67 5.03
C PRO A 129 6.94 -0.88 6.50
N THR A 130 6.42 0.16 7.13
CA THR A 130 5.96 0.15 8.54
C THR A 130 4.49 -0.22 8.64
N ALA A 131 4.06 -0.75 9.79
CA ALA A 131 2.68 -1.21 10.02
C ALA A 131 1.55 -0.23 9.59
N PRO A 132 1.65 1.11 9.77
CA PRO A 132 0.58 2.02 9.32
C PRO A 132 0.39 2.11 7.79
N VAL A 133 1.38 1.64 7.02
CA VAL A 133 1.38 1.67 5.55
C VAL A 133 0.80 0.38 4.98
N VAL A 134 0.83 -0.71 5.74
CA VAL A 134 0.37 -2.03 5.33
C VAL A 134 -1.02 -2.26 5.90
N PHE A 135 -1.99 -2.56 5.04
CA PHE A 135 -3.35 -2.89 5.46
C PHE A 135 -3.67 -4.32 5.04
N ASP A 136 -4.03 -5.16 6.00
CA ASP A 136 -4.41 -6.54 5.74
C ASP A 136 -5.89 -6.63 5.29
N PHE A 137 -6.09 -6.53 3.97
CA PHE A 137 -7.40 -6.68 3.35
C PHE A 137 -7.94 -8.12 3.41
N GLN A 138 -7.10 -9.14 3.66
CA GLN A 138 -7.58 -10.53 3.73
C GLN A 138 -8.47 -10.72 4.96
N SER A 139 -8.08 -10.15 6.10
CA SER A 139 -8.90 -10.16 7.33
C SER A 139 -10.28 -9.51 7.16
N SER A 140 -10.41 -8.54 6.25
CA SER A 140 -11.65 -7.77 6.02
C SER A 140 -12.54 -8.35 4.92
N LEU A 141 -11.98 -9.18 4.03
CA LEU A 141 -12.70 -9.86 2.95
C LEU A 141 -13.25 -11.24 3.38
N GLU A 142 -12.99 -11.66 4.62
CA GLU A 142 -13.47 -12.92 5.24
C GLU A 142 -15.01 -13.11 5.24
N GLY A 143 -15.79 -12.11 4.82
CA GLY A 143 -17.26 -12.14 4.80
C GLY A 143 -17.95 -12.47 3.47
N THR A 144 -17.24 -12.85 2.39
CA THR A 144 -17.87 -12.95 1.04
C THR A 144 -17.63 -14.21 0.21
N SER A 145 -17.09 -15.31 0.75
CA SER A 145 -17.09 -16.63 0.07
C SER A 145 -18.08 -17.60 0.71
N ALA A 146 -18.87 -18.29 -0.11
CA ALA A 146 -20.00 -19.10 0.29
C ALA A 146 -19.65 -20.37 1.13
N ASP A 147 -20.48 -20.56 2.15
CA ASP A 147 -21.06 -21.78 2.76
C ASP A 147 -20.20 -22.83 3.48
N ILE A 148 -18.88 -22.65 3.58
CA ILE A 148 -18.06 -23.44 4.54
C ILE A 148 -17.16 -22.45 5.29
N ASN A 149 -17.50 -22.19 6.56
CA ASN A 149 -16.74 -21.29 7.43
C ASN A 149 -16.16 -22.07 8.62
N PRO A 150 -15.15 -22.93 8.36
CA PRO A 150 -14.53 -23.70 9.42
C PRO A 150 -13.81 -22.71 10.34
N ASP A 151 -13.94 -22.89 11.65
CA ASP A 151 -13.25 -22.06 12.62
C ASP A 151 -11.89 -22.71 12.93
N LEU A 152 -10.82 -21.91 12.83
CA LEU A 152 -9.49 -22.30 13.26
C LEU A 152 -9.31 -21.87 14.71
N LEU A 153 -9.30 -22.85 15.61
CA LEU A 153 -9.12 -22.64 17.04
C LEU A 153 -7.67 -22.99 17.39
N CYS A 154 -6.91 -21.99 17.81
CA CYS A 154 -5.53 -22.16 18.25
C CYS A 154 -5.40 -21.75 19.72
N THR A 155 -4.67 -22.55 20.49
CA THR A 155 -4.22 -22.22 21.84
C THR A 155 -2.72 -22.37 21.93
N GLN A 156 -2.07 -21.57 22.76
CA GLN A 156 -0.66 -21.73 23.05
C GLN A 156 -0.46 -22.30 24.46
N SER A 157 0.49 -23.20 24.60
CA SER A 157 0.95 -23.72 25.87
C SER A 157 2.46 -23.56 25.96
N THR A 158 2.96 -23.22 27.14
CA THR A 158 4.41 -23.13 27.39
C THR A 158 4.77 -24.15 28.44
N SER A 159 5.55 -25.16 28.05
CA SER A 159 6.09 -26.19 28.94
C SER A 159 7.60 -26.25 28.74
N ASP A 160 8.35 -26.37 29.84
CA ASP A 160 9.81 -26.52 29.80
C ASP A 160 10.58 -25.46 28.99
N GLY A 161 10.04 -24.24 28.91
CA GLY A 161 10.64 -23.11 28.18
C GLY A 161 10.42 -23.15 26.66
N GLU A 162 9.61 -24.08 26.14
CA GLU A 162 9.20 -24.14 24.75
C GLU A 162 7.71 -23.79 24.63
N THR A 163 7.39 -22.80 23.79
CA THR A 163 6.01 -22.44 23.46
C THR A 163 5.56 -23.25 22.23
N VAL A 164 4.46 -23.99 22.40
CA VAL A 164 3.81 -24.79 21.37
C VAL A 164 2.40 -24.25 21.15
N ILE A 165 2.06 -24.02 19.89
CA ILE A 165 0.76 -23.57 19.43
C ILE A 165 0.03 -24.79 18.89
N HIS A 166 -1.05 -25.17 19.54
CA HIS A 166 -1.92 -26.24 19.11
C HIS A 166 -3.09 -25.63 18.35
N CYS A 167 -3.32 -26.08 17.11
CA CYS A 167 -4.43 -25.60 16.29
C CYS A 167 -5.27 -26.77 15.83
N HIS A 168 -6.60 -26.63 15.95
CA HIS A 168 -7.55 -27.57 15.36
C HIS A 168 -8.59 -26.83 14.53
N LEU A 169 -9.10 -27.53 13.52
CA LEU A 169 -10.17 -27.03 12.67
C LEU A 169 -11.51 -27.63 13.11
N THR A 170 -12.54 -26.80 13.31
CA THR A 170 -13.85 -27.28 13.79
C THR A 170 -14.59 -28.16 12.78
N GLU A 171 -14.40 -27.90 11.49
CA GLU A 171 -15.05 -28.58 10.38
C GLU A 171 -14.04 -28.93 9.29
N SER A 172 -14.20 -30.08 8.64
CA SER A 172 -13.25 -30.58 7.62
C SER A 172 -13.88 -30.79 6.24
N ASP A 173 -15.16 -30.48 6.07
CA ASP A 173 -15.88 -30.73 4.83
C ASP A 173 -15.30 -29.91 3.67
N GLY A 174 -15.03 -30.58 2.55
CA GLY A 174 -14.46 -29.97 1.35
C GLY A 174 -12.95 -29.67 1.42
N ILE A 175 -12.26 -30.03 2.50
CA ILE A 175 -10.83 -29.79 2.68
C ILE A 175 -10.06 -31.10 2.48
N ASP A 176 -9.10 -31.10 1.56
CA ASP A 176 -8.20 -32.24 1.30
C ASP A 176 -6.99 -32.22 2.23
N HIS A 177 -6.37 -31.04 2.40
CA HIS A 177 -5.22 -30.89 3.28
C HIS A 177 -5.04 -29.45 3.78
N VAL A 178 -4.31 -29.33 4.89
CA VAL A 178 -3.94 -28.08 5.53
C VAL A 178 -2.44 -27.87 5.40
N VAL A 179 -2.04 -26.71 4.89
CA VAL A 179 -0.63 -26.31 4.76
C VAL A 179 -0.33 -25.21 5.75
N VAL A 180 0.64 -25.42 6.63
CA VAL A 180 1.11 -24.43 7.59
C VAL A 180 2.39 -23.79 7.08
N MET A 181 2.44 -22.47 7.07
CA MET A 181 3.58 -21.69 6.59
C MET A 181 4.00 -20.62 7.61
N SER A 182 5.28 -20.25 7.58
CA SER A 182 5.79 -19.06 8.25
C SER A 182 6.94 -18.45 7.45
N GLY A 183 6.98 -17.13 7.33
CA GLY A 183 8.02 -16.45 6.55
C GLY A 183 8.07 -16.81 5.06
N GLY A 184 7.03 -17.43 4.51
CA GLY A 184 7.01 -17.97 3.15
C GLY A 184 7.55 -19.41 3.03
N GLU A 185 8.05 -19.99 4.12
CA GLU A 185 8.46 -21.39 4.18
C GLU A 185 7.35 -22.28 4.74
N ARG A 186 7.31 -23.53 4.30
CA ARG A 186 6.33 -24.52 4.74
C ARG A 186 6.83 -25.20 6.01
N ILE A 187 6.08 -25.08 7.10
CA ILE A 187 6.36 -25.73 8.38
C ILE A 187 5.88 -27.18 8.35
N THR A 188 4.59 -27.39 8.05
CA THR A 188 3.98 -28.71 8.03
C THR A 188 2.83 -28.80 7.03
N VAL A 189 2.41 -30.02 6.71
CA VAL A 189 1.18 -30.31 5.95
C VAL A 189 0.45 -31.43 6.66
N ASP A 190 -0.78 -31.15 7.06
CA ASP A 190 -1.71 -32.15 7.56
C ASP A 190 -2.66 -32.58 6.45
N ARG A 191 -2.78 -33.87 6.22
CA ARG A 191 -3.57 -34.47 5.12
C ARG A 191 -4.68 -35.37 5.62
N GLN A 192 -4.89 -35.45 6.93
CA GLN A 192 -5.83 -36.40 7.52
C GLN A 192 -6.81 -35.67 8.43
N PRO A 193 -8.12 -35.65 8.12
CA PRO A 193 -9.11 -35.15 9.06
C PRO A 193 -9.25 -36.11 10.26
N PRO A 194 -9.55 -35.61 11.49
CA PRO A 194 -9.68 -34.19 11.84
C PRO A 194 -8.33 -33.47 11.80
N PHE A 195 -8.31 -32.26 11.23
CA PHE A 195 -7.07 -31.52 11.08
C PHE A 195 -6.64 -30.91 12.40
N ASP A 196 -5.52 -31.41 12.91
CA ASP A 196 -4.95 -31.11 14.21
C ASP A 196 -3.43 -31.10 14.08
N PHE A 197 -2.82 -29.97 14.41
CA PHE A 197 -1.39 -29.80 14.25
C PHE A 197 -0.79 -28.84 15.27
N ASP A 198 0.46 -29.13 15.62
CA ASP A 198 1.27 -28.32 16.50
C ASP A 198 2.30 -27.49 15.72
N ILE A 199 2.50 -26.25 16.16
CA ILE A 199 3.50 -25.33 15.64
C ILE A 199 4.39 -24.89 16.80
N ARG A 200 5.70 -25.10 16.69
CA ARG A 200 6.66 -24.65 17.70
C ARG A 200 7.04 -23.20 17.44
N GLU A 201 7.22 -22.43 18.50
CA GLU A 201 7.62 -21.03 18.39
C GLU A 201 8.94 -20.86 17.60
N ASN A 202 9.88 -21.81 17.71
CA ASN A 202 11.16 -21.78 17.00
C ASN A 202 11.04 -21.99 15.47
N GLN A 203 9.89 -22.48 14.98
CA GLN A 203 9.59 -22.62 13.56
C GLN A 203 9.00 -21.33 12.97
N LEU A 204 8.64 -20.36 13.83
CA LEU A 204 8.03 -19.11 13.38
C LEU A 204 9.09 -18.09 12.99
N THR A 205 8.94 -17.58 11.77
CA THR A 205 9.69 -16.44 11.26
C THR A 205 9.05 -15.13 11.74
N SER A 206 9.90 -14.21 12.19
CA SER A 206 9.48 -12.85 12.52
C SER A 206 9.30 -12.02 11.24
N VAL A 207 8.08 -11.52 11.03
CA VAL A 207 7.77 -10.55 9.98
C VAL A 207 7.42 -9.24 10.68
N THR A 208 8.10 -8.15 10.34
CA THR A 208 7.92 -6.84 10.99
C THR A 208 8.07 -6.87 12.53
N GLY A 209 8.92 -7.76 13.05
CA GLY A 209 9.19 -7.89 14.48
C GLY A 209 8.21 -8.78 15.24
N GLN A 210 7.23 -9.39 14.56
CA GLN A 210 6.26 -10.30 15.17
C GLN A 210 6.38 -11.70 14.58
N LYS A 211 6.39 -12.72 15.44
CA LYS A 211 6.32 -14.13 15.01
C LYS A 211 4.91 -14.44 14.51
N GLN A 212 4.81 -14.89 13.27
CA GLN A 212 3.53 -15.15 12.62
C GLN A 212 3.53 -16.48 11.86
N PHE A 213 2.34 -17.06 11.69
CA PHE A 213 2.12 -18.22 10.83
C PHE A 213 0.86 -18.04 10.00
N GLN A 214 0.80 -18.81 8.91
CA GLN A 214 -0.35 -18.91 8.03
C GLN A 214 -0.81 -20.35 7.95
N VAL A 215 -2.11 -20.57 8.08
CA VAL A 215 -2.77 -21.87 7.87
C VAL A 215 -3.58 -21.78 6.60
N ILE A 216 -3.27 -22.60 5.61
CA ILE A 216 -3.89 -22.57 4.28
C ILE A 216 -4.68 -23.87 4.09
N LEU A 217 -5.99 -23.75 3.91
CA LEU A 217 -6.86 -24.87 3.59
C LEU A 217 -6.87 -25.09 2.07
N LYS A 218 -6.66 -26.33 1.66
CA LYS A 218 -6.58 -26.74 0.25
C LYS A 218 -7.66 -27.76 -0.09
N ASP A 219 -8.25 -27.64 -1.27
CA ASP A 219 -9.13 -28.66 -1.85
C ASP A 219 -8.32 -29.76 -2.55
N ALA A 220 -9.01 -30.78 -3.07
CA ALA A 220 -8.41 -31.91 -3.78
C ALA A 220 -7.68 -31.51 -5.07
N ASP A 221 -8.08 -30.39 -5.68
CA ASP A 221 -7.45 -29.84 -6.89
C ASP A 221 -6.23 -28.95 -6.56
N GLY A 222 -5.95 -28.72 -5.27
CA GLY A 222 -4.85 -27.88 -4.78
C GLY A 222 -5.16 -26.38 -4.75
N ASN A 223 -6.40 -25.98 -5.01
CA ASN A 223 -6.84 -24.59 -4.88
C ASN A 223 -6.92 -24.21 -3.40
N THR A 224 -6.70 -22.93 -3.11
CA THR A 224 -6.89 -22.41 -1.75
C THR A 224 -8.36 -22.16 -1.50
N ILE A 225 -8.91 -22.87 -0.52
CA ILE A 225 -10.26 -22.63 0.01
C ILE A 225 -10.20 -21.41 0.93
N ARG A 226 -9.27 -21.43 1.89
CA ARG A 226 -9.13 -20.39 2.91
C ARG A 226 -7.70 -20.26 3.42
N ARG A 227 -7.40 -19.10 4.00
CA ARG A 227 -6.13 -18.82 4.67
C ARG A 227 -6.40 -18.08 5.97
N TYR A 228 -5.80 -18.54 7.07
CA TYR A 228 -5.77 -17.82 8.34
C TYR A 228 -4.36 -17.32 8.57
N THR A 229 -4.23 -16.05 8.95
CA THR A 229 -2.97 -15.48 9.44
C THR A 229 -3.12 -15.21 10.93
N ARG A 230 -2.14 -15.65 11.72
CA ARG A 230 -2.11 -15.44 13.17
C ARG A 230 -0.73 -14.99 13.61
N THR A 231 -0.72 -14.00 14.50
CA THR A 231 0.47 -13.59 15.23
C THR A 231 0.50 -14.35 16.55
N LEU A 232 1.67 -14.81 16.98
CA LEU A 232 1.84 -15.54 18.24
C LEU A 232 1.21 -14.81 19.44
N SER A 233 1.40 -13.49 19.52
CA SER A 233 0.86 -12.66 20.62
C SER A 233 -0.68 -12.56 20.66
N MET A 234 -1.38 -13.03 19.63
CA MET A 234 -2.84 -13.02 19.55
C MET A 234 -3.44 -14.42 19.82
N VAL A 235 -2.61 -15.44 19.98
CA VAL A 235 -3.08 -16.79 20.31
C VAL A 235 -3.32 -16.86 21.82
N PRO A 236 -4.52 -17.21 22.28
CA PRO A 236 -4.81 -17.31 23.71
C PRO A 236 -4.01 -18.44 24.35
N GLU A 237 -3.58 -18.23 25.61
CA GLU A 237 -3.05 -19.33 26.43
C GLU A 237 -4.18 -20.34 26.72
N GLY A 238 -3.88 -21.61 26.51
CA GLY A 238 -4.78 -22.75 26.73
C GLY A 238 -4.61 -23.41 28.09
#